data_AF-A0A7S1NM35-F1
#
_entry.id   AF-A0A7S1NM35-F1
#
_cell.length_a   1.000
_cell.length_b   1.000
_cell.length_c   1.000
_cell.angle_alpha   90.00
_cell.angle_beta   90.00
_cell.angle_gamma   90.00
#
_symmetry.space_group_name_H-M   'P 1'
#
loop_
_entity.id
_entity.type
_entity.pdbx_description
1 polymer ?
#
loop_
_entity_poly.entity_id
_entity_poly.type
_entity_poly.pdbx_seq_one_letter_code
_entity_poly.pdbx_strand_id
1 'polypeptide(L)'
;DKIRHKLNALAKEHGIPCVDMFGPLLDAFTEKLQMPAIQVSGIYQRSDEQYFKFCRAVEFALEHDDGANPEGWLHADAVILGVSRVGKSPLSVFLGTLGLKVANYPVCPGVPLPPQLDKVDKRRVFGLLVDP
;
A
#
# COMPACT_ATOMS: atom_id res chain seq x y z
N ASP A 1 27.28 -0.11 1.58
CA ASP A 1 28.27 -0.87 0.81
C ASP A 1 29.36 -1.52 1.63
N LYS A 2 30.10 -0.80 2.50
CA LYS A 2 31.19 -1.41 3.28
C LYS A 2 30.77 -2.65 4.09
N ILE A 3 29.59 -2.60 4.73
CA ILE A 3 29.05 -3.75 5.48
C ILE A 3 28.66 -4.90 4.56
N ARG A 4 27.93 -4.61 3.46
CA ARG A 4 27.52 -5.59 2.44
C ARG A 4 28.73 -6.37 1.90
N HIS A 5 29.75 -5.66 1.41
CA HIS A 5 30.95 -6.29 0.88
C HIS A 5 31.72 -7.09 1.93
N LYS A 6 31.82 -6.58 3.17
CA LYS A 6 32.49 -7.31 4.26
C LYS A 6 31.74 -8.59 4.64
N LEU A 7 30.41 -8.55 4.68
CA LEU A 7 29.56 -9.72 4.94
C LEU A 7 29.76 -10.79 3.86
N ASN A 8 29.67 -10.40 2.59
CA ASN A 8 29.84 -11.33 1.46
C ASN A 8 31.24 -11.96 1.44
N ALA A 9 32.28 -11.17 1.75
CA ALA A 9 33.65 -11.65 1.85
C ALA A 9 33.84 -12.66 3.00
N LEU A 10 33.33 -12.34 4.20
CA LEU A 10 33.42 -13.23 5.37
C LEU A 10 32.63 -14.52 5.16
N ALA A 11 31.44 -14.45 4.56
CA ALA A 11 30.65 -15.64 4.24
C ALA A 11 31.41 -16.57 3.29
N LYS A 12 32.04 -16.00 2.25
CA LYS A 12 32.88 -16.75 1.33
C LYS A 12 34.10 -17.38 2.02
N GLU A 13 34.78 -16.63 2.89
CA GLU A 13 35.93 -17.11 3.66
C GLU A 13 35.59 -18.31 4.54
N HIS A 14 34.41 -18.30 5.17
CA HIS A 14 33.96 -19.36 6.07
C HIS A 14 33.20 -20.49 5.36
N GLY A 15 33.12 -20.46 4.01
CA GLY A 15 32.36 -21.45 3.24
C GLY A 15 30.86 -21.42 3.52
N ILE A 16 30.33 -20.29 3.99
CA ILE A 16 28.91 -20.10 4.31
C ILE A 16 28.19 -19.64 3.03
N PRO A 17 27.17 -20.37 2.57
CA PRO A 17 26.33 -19.91 1.46
C PRO A 17 25.67 -18.57 1.80
N CYS A 18 25.91 -17.56 0.97
CA CYS A 18 25.34 -16.22 1.12
C CYS A 18 24.89 -15.70 -0.24
N VAL A 19 23.66 -15.17 -0.31
CA VAL A 19 23.08 -14.61 -1.53
C VAL A 19 22.77 -13.15 -1.29
N ASP A 20 23.50 -12.28 -1.97
CA ASP A 20 23.24 -10.84 -1.96
C ASP A 20 22.15 -10.50 -2.98
N MET A 21 20.89 -10.48 -2.54
CA MET A 21 19.73 -10.27 -3.42
C MET A 21 19.68 -8.87 -4.04
N PHE A 22 20.18 -7.86 -3.32
CA PHE A 22 20.06 -6.45 -3.74
C PHE A 22 21.36 -5.89 -4.29
N GLY A 23 22.51 -6.50 -3.99
CA GLY A 23 23.82 -6.03 -4.42
C GLY A 23 23.91 -5.77 -5.93
N PRO A 24 23.68 -6.80 -6.76
CA PRO A 24 23.71 -6.67 -8.21
C PRO A 24 22.69 -5.66 -8.76
N LEU A 25 21.51 -5.57 -8.14
CA LEU A 25 20.45 -4.64 -8.56
C LEU A 25 20.86 -3.18 -8.31
N LEU A 26 21.42 -2.90 -7.13
CA LEU A 26 21.92 -1.57 -6.78
C LEU A 26 23.09 -1.15 -7.68
N ASP A 27 24.01 -2.08 -7.96
CA ASP A 27 25.16 -1.82 -8.82
C ASP A 27 24.69 -1.47 -10.25
N ALA A 28 23.70 -2.20 -10.79
CA ALA A 28 23.10 -1.91 -12.09
C ALA A 28 22.40 -0.54 -12.14
N PHE A 29 21.69 -0.15 -11.07
CA PHE A 29 21.08 1.18 -10.98
C PHE A 29 22.14 2.29 -10.92
N THR A 30 23.19 2.11 -10.11
CA THR A 30 24.27 3.10 -10.02
C THR A 30 24.98 3.27 -11.36
N GLU A 31 25.23 2.18 -12.09
CA GLU A 31 25.80 2.24 -13.43
C GLU A 31 24.88 2.98 -14.41
N LYS A 32 23.57 2.67 -14.43
CA LYS A 32 22.64 3.30 -15.39
C LYS A 32 22.30 4.75 -15.07
N LEU A 33 22.12 5.08 -13.80
CA LEU A 33 21.74 6.42 -13.38
C LEU A 33 22.96 7.33 -13.16
N GLN A 34 24.18 6.78 -13.18
CA GLN A 34 25.42 7.50 -12.85
C GLN A 34 25.33 8.19 -11.47
N MET A 35 24.59 7.57 -10.55
CA MET A 35 24.34 8.06 -9.21
C MET A 35 24.72 6.99 -8.18
N PRO A 36 25.55 7.32 -7.19
CA PRO A 36 25.90 6.35 -6.15
C PRO A 36 24.66 6.01 -5.31
N ALA A 37 24.57 4.77 -4.86
CA ALA A 37 23.54 4.36 -3.90
C ALA A 37 23.63 5.22 -2.62
N ILE A 38 22.49 5.69 -2.13
CA ILE A 38 22.43 6.52 -0.91
C ILE A 38 22.79 5.65 0.29
N GLN A 39 23.87 6.00 0.99
CA GLN A 39 24.45 5.24 2.12
C GLN A 39 24.08 5.87 3.48
N VAL A 40 22.83 6.29 3.71
CA VAL A 40 22.47 7.04 4.92
C VAL A 40 21.84 6.12 5.95
N SER A 41 22.47 6.00 7.12
CA SER A 41 21.86 5.44 8.32
C SER A 41 20.90 6.47 8.94
N GLY A 42 19.67 6.08 9.29
CA GLY A 42 18.74 6.95 10.03
C GLY A 42 17.87 7.88 9.18
N ILE A 43 17.60 7.53 7.92
CA ILE A 43 16.70 8.30 7.02
C ILE A 43 15.30 8.54 7.61
N TYR A 44 14.87 7.72 8.58
CA TYR A 44 13.58 7.84 9.27
C TYR A 44 13.30 9.20 9.94
N GLN A 45 14.29 10.08 10.12
CA GLN A 45 14.10 11.37 10.79
C GLN A 45 13.75 12.55 9.86
N ARG A 46 13.81 12.39 8.53
CA ARG A 46 13.45 13.48 7.61
C ARG A 46 11.97 13.41 7.25
N SER A 47 11.12 13.96 8.11
CA SER A 47 9.81 14.57 7.79
C SER A 47 9.15 14.04 6.52
N ASP A 48 8.86 12.74 6.50
CA ASP A 48 8.41 12.07 5.29
C ASP A 48 6.90 12.28 5.21
N GLU A 49 6.50 13.43 4.66
CA GLU A 49 5.09 13.73 4.35
C GLU A 49 4.44 12.57 3.60
N GLN A 50 5.24 11.86 2.80
CA GLN A 50 4.86 10.64 2.12
C GLN A 50 4.62 9.45 3.06
N TYR A 51 5.45 9.24 4.10
CA TYR A 51 5.18 8.27 5.16
C TYR A 51 3.87 8.59 5.90
N PHE A 52 3.68 9.85 6.28
CA PHE A 52 2.42 10.28 6.92
C PHE A 52 1.22 10.11 5.99
N LYS A 53 1.39 10.30 4.68
CA LYS A 53 0.35 10.02 3.68
C LYS A 53 -0.04 8.55 3.67
N PHE A 54 0.93 7.62 3.75
CA PHE A 54 0.64 6.18 3.84
C PHE A 54 -0.10 5.83 5.13
N CYS A 55 0.39 6.32 6.28
CA CYS A 55 -0.29 6.09 7.56
C CYS A 55 -1.75 6.60 7.52
N ARG A 56 -1.97 7.82 7.04
CA ARG A 56 -3.31 8.40 6.91
C ARG A 56 -4.22 7.63 5.94
N ALA A 57 -3.67 7.06 4.86
CA ALA A 57 -4.44 6.27 3.91
C ALA A 57 -4.89 4.93 4.54
N VAL A 58 -4.01 4.28 5.30
CA VAL A 58 -4.35 3.07 6.05
C VAL A 58 -5.37 3.36 7.16
N GLU A 59 -5.16 4.42 7.94
CA GLU A 59 -6.10 4.88 8.98
C GLU A 59 -7.47 5.15 8.37
N PHE A 60 -7.53 5.91 7.26
CA PHE A 60 -8.77 6.15 6.55
C PHE A 60 -9.48 4.86 6.14
N ALA A 61 -8.73 3.87 5.61
CA ALA A 61 -9.30 2.60 5.19
C ALA A 61 -9.84 1.75 6.35
N LEU A 62 -9.21 1.84 7.53
CA LEU A 62 -9.69 1.17 8.75
C LEU A 62 -10.93 1.87 9.33
N GLU A 63 -10.95 3.21 9.34
CA GLU A 63 -12.09 4.00 9.83
C GLU A 63 -13.33 3.91 8.94
N HIS A 64 -13.15 3.61 7.64
CA HIS A 64 -14.22 3.54 6.64
C HIS A 64 -14.47 2.10 6.14
N ASP A 65 -14.06 1.10 6.93
CA ASP A 65 -14.48 -0.30 6.75
C ASP A 65 -15.97 -0.44 7.14
N ASP A 66 -16.69 -1.34 6.47
CA ASP A 66 -18.09 -1.68 6.76
C ASP A 66 -19.11 -0.52 6.71
N GLY A 67 -18.80 0.57 6.00
CA GLY A 67 -19.76 1.66 5.79
C GLY A 67 -20.02 2.56 7.01
N ALA A 68 -19.14 2.55 7.99
CA ALA A 68 -19.29 3.29 9.24
C ALA A 68 -19.47 4.82 9.06
N ASN A 69 -19.00 5.39 7.94
CA ASN A 69 -19.11 6.82 7.67
C ASN A 69 -19.32 7.14 6.16
N PRO A 70 -20.58 7.14 5.67
CA PRO A 70 -20.90 7.41 4.26
C PRO A 70 -20.53 8.82 3.77
N GLU A 71 -20.45 9.81 4.67
CA GLU A 71 -20.00 11.17 4.31
C GLU A 71 -18.51 11.20 3.97
N GLY A 72 -17.72 10.29 4.54
CA GLY A 72 -16.30 10.14 4.26
C GLY A 72 -15.99 9.68 2.83
N TRP A 73 -16.96 9.13 2.10
CA TRP A 73 -16.76 8.65 0.73
C TRP A 73 -16.39 9.76 -0.26
N LEU A 74 -16.78 11.00 0.01
CA LEU A 74 -16.36 12.16 -0.80
C LEU A 74 -14.85 12.42 -0.74
N HIS A 75 -14.20 11.98 0.33
CA HIS A 75 -12.76 12.13 0.55
C HIS A 75 -11.96 10.87 0.18
N ALA A 76 -12.64 9.81 -0.28
CA ALA A 76 -12.00 8.59 -0.71
C ALA A 76 -11.44 8.72 -2.13
N ASP A 77 -10.27 8.12 -2.34
CA ASP A 77 -9.68 7.90 -3.65
C ASP A 77 -10.40 6.75 -4.38
N ALA A 78 -10.90 5.77 -3.62
CA ALA A 78 -11.72 4.67 -4.12
C ALA A 78 -12.79 4.24 -3.11
N VAL A 79 -13.96 3.86 -3.62
CA VAL A 79 -15.06 3.28 -2.84
C VAL A 79 -15.34 1.89 -3.39
N ILE A 80 -15.16 0.87 -2.54
CA ILE A 80 -15.36 -0.53 -2.90
C ILE A 80 -16.73 -1.01 -2.42
N LEU A 81 -17.56 -1.46 -3.35
CA LEU A 81 -18.88 -2.03 -3.08
C LEU A 81 -18.87 -3.54 -3.32
N GLY A 82 -19.62 -4.32 -2.56
CA GLY A 82 -19.84 -5.73 -2.86
C GLY A 82 -20.50 -6.48 -1.72
N VAL A 83 -20.99 -7.69 -1.99
CA VAL A 83 -21.66 -8.52 -0.98
C VAL A 83 -20.71 -8.91 0.15
N SER A 84 -21.23 -9.42 1.27
CA SER A 84 -20.37 -9.87 2.37
C SER A 84 -19.36 -10.93 1.90
N ARG A 85 -18.16 -10.93 2.49
CA ARG A 85 -17.10 -11.94 2.27
C ARG A 85 -16.45 -11.99 0.88
N VAL A 86 -16.57 -10.94 0.06
CA VAL A 86 -15.85 -10.83 -1.22
C VAL A 86 -14.42 -10.25 -1.11
N GLY A 87 -13.85 -10.19 0.10
CA GLY A 87 -12.49 -9.68 0.31
C GLY A 87 -12.32 -8.16 0.30
N LYS A 88 -13.40 -7.39 0.54
CA LYS A 88 -13.36 -5.91 0.53
C LYS A 88 -12.42 -5.32 1.58
N SER A 89 -12.51 -5.75 2.84
CA SER A 89 -11.71 -5.19 3.94
C SER A 89 -10.20 -5.46 3.78
N PRO A 90 -9.76 -6.69 3.44
CA PRO A 90 -8.34 -6.92 3.13
C PRO A 90 -7.87 -6.08 1.94
N LEU A 91 -8.70 -5.91 0.91
CA LEU A 91 -8.35 -5.12 -0.27
C LEU A 91 -8.26 -3.62 0.05
N SER A 92 -9.21 -3.05 0.80
CA SER A 92 -9.19 -1.63 1.16
C SER A 92 -7.97 -1.28 2.01
N VAL A 93 -7.64 -2.13 2.99
CA VAL A 93 -6.43 -1.94 3.81
C VAL A 93 -5.16 -2.10 2.98
N PHE A 94 -5.08 -3.10 2.09
CA PHE A 94 -3.94 -3.27 1.19
C PHE A 94 -3.73 -2.04 0.29
N LEU A 95 -4.78 -1.52 -0.33
CA LEU A 95 -4.70 -0.30 -1.13
C LEU A 95 -4.32 0.92 -0.28
N GLY A 96 -4.74 0.95 0.99
CA GLY A 96 -4.27 1.90 2.00
C GLY A 96 -2.75 1.90 2.15
N THR A 97 -2.11 0.72 2.15
CA THR A 97 -0.65 0.59 2.21
C THR A 97 0.06 1.13 0.97
N LEU A 98 -0.65 1.20 -0.16
CA LEU A 98 -0.18 1.85 -1.40
C LEU A 98 -0.43 3.37 -1.39
N GLY A 99 -1.02 3.91 -0.32
CA GLY A 99 -1.24 5.33 -0.11
C GLY A 99 -2.58 5.85 -0.64
N LEU A 100 -3.55 4.98 -0.88
CA LEU A 100 -4.90 5.33 -1.34
C LEU A 100 -5.90 5.33 -0.18
N LYS A 101 -6.69 6.39 -0.05
CA LYS A 101 -7.82 6.43 0.88
C LYS A 101 -8.96 5.60 0.32
N VAL A 102 -9.15 4.39 0.83
CA VAL A 102 -10.18 3.48 0.32
C VAL A 102 -11.26 3.26 1.35
N ALA A 103 -12.50 3.61 1.01
CA ALA A 103 -13.67 3.22 1.79
C ALA A 103 -14.27 1.94 1.21
N ASN A 104 -14.92 1.12 2.03
CA ASN A 104 -15.72 0.02 1.51
C ASN A 104 -17.13 0.00 2.12
N TYR A 105 -18.07 -0.59 1.38
CA TYR A 105 -19.46 -0.70 1.79
C TYR A 105 -20.03 -2.07 1.43
N PRO A 106 -20.64 -2.79 2.39
CA PRO A 106 -21.33 -4.04 2.11
C PRO A 106 -22.65 -3.79 1.39
N VAL A 107 -22.83 -4.42 0.23
CA VAL A 107 -24.10 -4.38 -0.50
C VAL A 107 -24.98 -5.52 -0.01
N CYS A 108 -26.14 -5.17 0.56
CA CYS A 108 -27.15 -6.12 1.03
C CYS A 108 -28.32 -6.18 0.03
N PRO A 109 -28.74 -7.37 -0.43
CA PRO A 109 -29.91 -7.51 -1.30
C PRO A 109 -31.16 -6.88 -0.68
N GLY A 110 -31.90 -6.12 -1.49
CA GLY A 110 -33.13 -5.44 -1.05
C GLY A 110 -32.92 -4.18 -0.21
N VAL A 111 -31.68 -3.85 0.16
CA VAL A 111 -31.33 -2.59 0.82
C VAL A 111 -30.84 -1.61 -0.25
N PRO A 112 -31.44 -0.43 -0.39
CA PRO A 112 -30.93 0.58 -1.32
C PRO A 112 -29.55 1.07 -0.88
N LEU A 113 -28.71 1.43 -1.85
CA LEU A 113 -27.41 2.04 -1.55
C LEU A 113 -27.62 3.44 -0.92
N PRO A 114 -26.71 3.89 -0.03
CA PRO A 114 -26.81 5.21 0.55
C PRO A 114 -26.73 6.31 -0.51
N PRO A 115 -27.58 7.35 -0.44
CA PRO A 115 -27.62 8.43 -1.45
C PRO A 115 -26.33 9.26 -1.50
N GLN A 116 -25.49 9.18 -0.47
CA GLN A 116 -24.15 9.76 -0.48
C GLN A 116 -23.29 9.23 -1.65
N LEU A 117 -23.52 7.99 -2.08
CA LEU A 117 -22.79 7.39 -3.19
C LEU A 117 -23.01 8.16 -4.50
N ASP A 118 -24.19 8.76 -4.69
CA ASP A 118 -24.50 9.55 -5.89
C ASP A 118 -23.66 10.84 -5.98
N LYS A 119 -23.12 11.29 -4.84
CA LYS A 119 -22.23 12.46 -4.77
C LYS A 119 -20.77 12.10 -5.05
N VAL A 120 -20.41 10.81 -5.08
CA VAL A 120 -19.05 10.34 -5.36
C VAL A 120 -18.84 10.27 -6.87
N ASP A 121 -17.66 10.67 -7.34
CA ASP A 121 -17.27 10.46 -8.75
C ASP A 121 -17.32 8.96 -9.08
N LYS A 122 -18.21 8.58 -10.01
CA LYS A 122 -18.43 7.18 -10.39
C LYS A 122 -17.16 6.46 -10.86
N ARG A 123 -16.15 7.19 -11.35
CA ARG A 123 -14.84 6.61 -11.73
C ARG A 123 -14.03 6.08 -10.55
N ARG A 124 -14.43 6.43 -9.32
CA ARG A 124 -13.82 5.98 -8.07
C ARG A 124 -14.62 4.87 -7.39
N VAL A 125 -15.76 4.46 -7.95
CA VAL A 125 -16.63 3.44 -7.37
C VAL A 125 -16.37 2.11 -8.07
N PHE A 126 -16.01 1.09 -7.30
CA PHE A 126 -15.61 -0.23 -7.80
C PHE A 126 -16.48 -1.31 -7.19
N GLY A 127 -17.13 -2.12 -8.04
CA GLY A 127 -17.86 -3.30 -7.62
C GLY A 127 -16.93 -4.51 -7.52
N LEU A 128 -16.90 -5.17 -6.37
CA LEU A 128 -16.28 -6.46 -6.16
C LEU A 128 -17.33 -7.56 -6.27
N LEU A 129 -17.09 -8.46 -7.23
CA LEU A 129 -17.91 -9.62 -7.52
C LEU A 129 -17.08 -10.88 -7.29
N VAL A 130 -17.75 -11.97 -6.91
CA VAL A 130 -17.13 -13.29 -6.79
C VAL A 130 -17.76 -14.17 -7.87
N ASP A 131 -16.90 -14.90 -8.58
CA ASP A 131 -17.34 -15.93 -9.51
C ASP A 131 -17.89 -17.12 -8.69
N PRO A 132 -19.15 -17.55 -8.90
CA PRO A 132 -19.81 -18.58 -8.09
C PRO A 132 -19.11 -19.95 -8.08
#